data_AF-A0A378WX45-F1
#
_entry.id   AF-A0A378WX45-F1
#
_cell.length_a   1.000
_cell.length_b   1.000
_cell.length_c   1.000
_cell.angle_alpha   90.00
_cell.angle_beta   90.00
_cell.angle_gamma   90.00
#
_symmetry.space_group_name_H-M   'P 1'
#
loop_
_entity.id
_entity.type
_entity.pdbx_description
1 polymer ?
#
loop_
_entity_poly.entity_id
_entity_poly.type
_entity_poly.pdbx_seq_one_letter_code
_entity_poly.pdbx_strand_id
1 'polypeptide(L)'
;MGARFQVAWTKQIITRLPRAMQAEGYTLAGPPQVGPSTKKVLWTKLSLHPAQAPIPGMTRVLDAYIERQHDGGLSLSGTARIGSPAVDKLMEELPGEGLSRGDINRGLFELLDDTATFPIMIYADVVDDAVADFMTCVRGPVRTWFDKRSTFPALLRTAREPTIAPWETNPDPRLLRGTLLLCLLNGRASDAAALMDWYLHREQFHKRDSLVDATAFDTALGARFPDYATARATD
;
A
#
# COMPACT_ATOMS: atom_id res chain seq x y z
N MET A 1 -13.18 11.29 -33.76
CA MET A 1 -12.21 12.15 -33.05
C MET A 1 -10.91 11.34 -32.93
N GLY A 2 -9.82 11.77 -33.60
CA GLY A 2 -8.73 10.86 -34.03
C GLY A 2 -7.56 10.66 -33.04
N ALA A 3 -6.79 9.59 -33.26
CA ALA A 3 -5.62 9.16 -32.46
C ALA A 3 -4.58 10.25 -32.16
N ARG A 4 -4.49 11.31 -32.99
CA ARG A 4 -3.61 12.47 -32.75
C ARG A 4 -4.02 13.31 -31.54
N PHE A 5 -5.32 13.46 -31.28
CA PHE A 5 -5.82 14.20 -30.11
C PHE A 5 -5.50 13.47 -28.80
N GLN A 6 -5.61 12.15 -28.81
CA GLN A 6 -5.30 11.31 -27.66
C GLN A 6 -3.83 11.37 -27.27
N VAL A 7 -2.91 11.32 -28.26
CA VAL A 7 -1.47 11.48 -28.00
C VAL A 7 -1.17 12.85 -27.38
N ALA A 8 -1.87 13.90 -27.83
CA ALA A 8 -1.74 15.23 -27.25
C ALA A 8 -2.25 15.29 -25.80
N TRP A 9 -3.40 14.68 -25.50
CA TRP A 9 -3.97 14.66 -24.14
C TRP A 9 -3.13 13.86 -23.16
N THR A 10 -2.64 12.67 -23.53
CA THR A 10 -1.73 11.88 -22.68
C THR A 10 -0.48 12.70 -22.34
N LYS A 11 0.14 13.38 -23.32
CA LYS A 11 1.31 14.25 -23.06
C LYS A 11 0.98 15.41 -22.12
N GLN A 12 -0.20 16.01 -22.26
CA GLN A 12 -0.62 17.09 -21.37
C GLN A 12 -0.82 16.60 -19.94
N ILE A 13 -1.44 15.43 -19.70
CA ILE A 13 -1.59 14.87 -18.35
C ILE A 13 -0.22 14.53 -17.74
N ILE A 14 0.66 13.88 -18.50
CA ILE A 14 2.04 13.59 -18.05
C ILE A 14 2.80 14.87 -17.65
N THR A 15 2.45 16.02 -18.23
CA THR A 15 3.07 17.30 -17.89
C THR A 15 2.38 18.02 -16.72
N ARG A 16 1.05 18.02 -16.69
CA ARG A 16 0.26 18.80 -15.73
C ARG A 16 0.11 18.10 -14.38
N LEU A 17 -0.11 16.78 -14.38
CA LEU A 17 -0.34 16.03 -13.15
C LEU A 17 0.87 16.10 -12.20
N PRO A 18 2.13 15.87 -12.63
CA PRO A 18 3.28 16.01 -11.73
C PRO A 18 3.42 17.41 -11.13
N ARG A 19 3.09 18.48 -11.88
CA ARG A 19 3.12 19.86 -11.36
C ARG A 19 2.06 20.07 -10.29
N ALA A 20 0.85 19.57 -10.49
CA ALA A 20 -0.22 19.65 -9.49
C ALA A 20 0.14 18.85 -8.22
N MET A 21 0.75 17.67 -8.40
CA MET A 21 1.22 16.81 -7.31
C MET A 21 2.39 17.43 -6.53
N GLN A 22 3.25 18.20 -7.19
CA GLN A 22 4.34 18.92 -6.54
C GLN A 22 3.84 19.93 -5.51
N ALA A 23 2.70 20.58 -5.76
CA ALA A 23 2.06 21.48 -4.79
C ALA A 23 1.59 20.73 -3.51
N GLU A 24 1.38 19.42 -3.60
CA GLU A 24 1.04 18.55 -2.47
C GLU A 24 2.27 17.86 -1.85
N GLY A 25 3.48 18.23 -2.26
CA GLY A 25 4.74 17.68 -1.73
C GLY A 25 5.18 16.35 -2.34
N TYR A 26 4.59 15.95 -3.48
CA TYR A 26 4.99 14.75 -4.22
C TYR A 26 5.95 15.06 -5.37
N THR A 27 6.80 14.10 -5.70
CA THR A 27 7.73 14.16 -6.83
C THR A 27 7.62 12.90 -7.67
N LEU A 28 7.90 13.02 -8.97
CA LEU A 28 7.86 11.88 -9.88
C LEU A 28 9.09 10.98 -9.64
N ALA A 29 8.85 9.71 -9.33
CA ALA A 29 9.87 8.69 -9.17
C ALA A 29 10.22 8.07 -10.53
N GLY A 30 11.11 8.74 -11.26
CA GLY A 30 11.62 8.27 -12.56
C GLY A 30 10.74 8.61 -13.76
N PRO A 31 11.09 8.11 -14.96
CA PRO A 31 10.33 8.39 -16.17
C PRO A 31 8.96 7.68 -16.19
N PRO A 32 7.97 8.20 -16.94
CA PRO A 32 6.69 7.51 -17.16
C PRO A 32 6.91 6.11 -17.70
N GLN A 33 6.25 5.13 -17.09
CA GLN A 33 6.31 3.73 -17.53
C GLN A 33 5.17 3.45 -18.50
N VAL A 34 5.46 2.76 -19.60
CA VAL A 34 4.45 2.39 -20.59
C VAL A 34 4.36 0.87 -20.66
N GLY A 35 3.16 0.33 -20.52
CA GLY A 35 2.93 -1.11 -20.56
C GLY A 35 1.70 -1.51 -21.36
N PRO A 36 1.65 -2.76 -21.85
CA PRO A 36 0.44 -3.32 -22.41
C PRO A 36 -0.58 -3.61 -21.30
N SER A 37 -1.86 -3.31 -21.54
CA SER A 37 -2.95 -3.92 -20.78
C SER A 37 -3.39 -5.24 -21.41
N THR A 38 -4.07 -6.07 -20.63
CA THR A 38 -4.69 -7.34 -21.07
C THR A 38 -5.68 -7.18 -22.23
N LYS A 39 -6.08 -5.94 -22.58
CA LYS A 39 -7.04 -5.61 -23.65
C LYS A 39 -6.47 -4.80 -24.82
N LYS A 40 -5.14 -4.81 -25.04
CA LYS A 40 -4.44 -3.98 -26.06
C LYS A 40 -4.58 -2.46 -25.82
N VAL A 41 -4.90 -2.04 -24.60
CA VAL A 41 -4.85 -0.63 -24.20
C VAL A 41 -3.44 -0.34 -23.71
N LEU A 42 -2.81 0.70 -24.25
CA LEU A 42 -1.55 1.21 -23.70
C LEU A 42 -1.88 2.02 -22.45
N TRP A 43 -1.32 1.61 -21.31
CA TRP A 43 -1.35 2.42 -20.10
C TRP A 43 -0.02 3.16 -19.95
N THR A 44 -0.08 4.37 -19.40
CA THR A 44 1.09 5.10 -18.89
C THR A 44 0.96 5.26 -17.39
N LYS A 45 1.96 4.80 -16.63
CA LYS A 45 2.02 4.92 -15.18
C LYS A 45 2.98 6.04 -14.79
N LEU A 46 2.53 6.86 -13.84
CA LEU A 46 3.34 7.86 -13.15
C LEU A 46 3.41 7.46 -11.68
N SER A 47 4.61 7.15 -11.17
CA SER A 47 4.82 6.86 -9.76
C SER A 47 5.22 8.13 -9.03
N LEU A 48 4.49 8.52 -7.98
CA LEU A 48 4.65 9.78 -7.26
C LEU A 48 4.94 9.50 -5.78
N HIS A 49 6.04 10.07 -5.28
CA HIS A 49 6.55 9.83 -3.93
C HIS A 49 6.59 11.15 -3.15
N PRO A 50 6.13 11.19 -1.89
CA PRO A 50 6.30 12.38 -1.07
C PRO A 50 7.77 12.56 -0.69
N ALA A 51 8.17 13.80 -0.41
CA ALA A 51 9.54 14.12 -0.04
C ALA A 51 10.01 13.46 1.29
N GLN A 52 9.07 13.14 2.18
CA GLN A 52 9.37 12.57 3.48
C GLN A 52 8.50 11.36 3.80
N ALA A 53 9.16 10.32 4.30
CA ALA A 53 8.54 9.18 4.93
C ALA A 53 7.90 9.60 6.26
N PRO A 54 6.64 9.23 6.56
CA PRO A 54 6.02 9.60 7.82
C PRO A 54 6.50 8.71 8.99
N ILE A 55 7.05 7.52 8.70
CA ILE A 55 7.70 6.60 9.63
C ILE A 55 9.03 6.17 9.00
N PRO A 56 10.16 6.10 9.73
CA PRO A 56 11.43 5.66 9.16
C PRO A 56 11.33 4.25 8.56
N GLY A 57 11.90 4.08 7.36
CA GLY A 57 11.82 2.83 6.58
C GLY A 57 10.54 2.67 5.77
N MET A 58 9.53 3.52 5.96
CA MET A 58 8.25 3.43 5.25
C MET A 58 8.18 4.41 4.06
N THR A 59 7.68 3.95 2.92
CA THR A 59 7.49 4.77 1.71
C THR A 59 6.02 4.84 1.35
N ARG A 60 5.52 6.05 1.09
CA ARG A 60 4.20 6.25 0.48
C ARG A 60 4.37 6.38 -1.02
N VAL A 61 3.47 5.76 -1.78
CA VAL A 61 3.48 5.81 -3.25
C VAL A 61 2.08 6.11 -3.74
N LEU A 62 1.98 7.05 -4.66
CA LEU A 62 0.80 7.27 -5.48
C LEU A 62 1.13 6.93 -6.92
N ASP A 63 0.46 5.91 -7.43
CA ASP A 63 0.51 5.64 -8.86
C ASP A 63 -0.68 6.29 -9.54
N ALA A 64 -0.43 6.96 -10.66
CA ALA A 64 -1.45 7.40 -11.59
C ALA A 64 -1.35 6.61 -12.88
N TYR A 65 -2.46 6.02 -13.32
CA TYR A 65 -2.57 5.24 -14.54
C TYR A 65 -3.39 6.01 -15.57
N ILE A 66 -2.81 6.22 -16.74
CA ILE A 66 -3.43 6.91 -17.87
C ILE A 66 -3.69 5.86 -18.93
N GLU A 67 -4.95 5.55 -19.22
CA GLU A 67 -5.33 4.51 -20.16
C GLU A 67 -6.17 5.07 -21.31
N ARG A 68 -6.02 4.47 -22.49
CA ARG A 68 -6.86 4.78 -23.65
C ARG A 68 -8.08 3.87 -23.70
N GLN A 69 -9.26 4.44 -23.71
CA GLN A 69 -10.49 3.66 -23.80
C GLN A 69 -10.79 3.27 -25.26
N HIS A 70 -11.55 2.19 -25.45
CA HIS A 70 -11.86 1.65 -26.78
C HIS A 70 -12.72 2.59 -27.64
N ASP A 71 -13.54 3.43 -27.00
CA ASP A 71 -14.37 4.47 -27.63
C ASP A 71 -13.56 5.71 -28.06
N GLY A 72 -12.27 5.73 -27.73
CA GLY A 72 -11.37 6.84 -28.01
C GLY A 72 -11.29 7.88 -26.90
N GLY A 73 -11.95 7.65 -25.77
CA GLY A 73 -11.76 8.42 -24.55
C GLY A 73 -10.42 8.12 -23.86
N LEU A 74 -10.14 8.88 -22.81
CA LEU A 74 -9.00 8.68 -21.94
C LEU A 74 -9.49 8.55 -20.50
N SER A 75 -8.94 7.59 -19.77
CA SER A 75 -9.18 7.46 -18.34
C SER A 75 -7.92 7.78 -17.55
N LEU A 76 -8.08 8.49 -16.45
CA LEU A 76 -7.07 8.68 -15.42
C LEU A 76 -7.55 8.00 -14.15
N SER A 77 -6.77 7.06 -13.63
CA SER A 77 -7.01 6.37 -12.37
C SER A 77 -5.78 6.39 -11.47
N GLY A 78 -5.94 5.96 -10.22
CA GLY A 78 -4.82 5.96 -9.28
C GLY A 78 -4.89 4.91 -8.21
N THR A 79 -3.75 4.68 -7.58
CA THR A 79 -3.60 3.74 -6.47
C THR A 79 -2.70 4.33 -5.41
N ALA A 80 -3.16 4.32 -4.17
CA ALA A 80 -2.38 4.75 -3.00
C ALA A 80 -1.84 3.53 -2.27
N ARG A 81 -0.53 3.57 -1.97
CA ARG A 81 0.18 2.43 -1.40
C ARG A 81 1.19 2.89 -0.36
N ILE A 82 1.45 2.04 0.62
CA ILE A 82 2.52 2.21 1.61
C ILE A 82 3.37 0.95 1.55
N GLY A 83 4.68 1.06 1.46
CA GLY A 83 5.61 -0.08 1.46
C GLY A 83 6.81 0.15 2.38
N SER A 84 7.60 -0.88 2.63
CA SER A 84 8.86 -0.77 3.39
C SER A 84 9.84 -1.83 2.89
N PRO A 85 10.84 -1.46 2.07
CA PRO A 85 11.81 -2.43 1.53
C PRO A 85 12.55 -3.23 2.62
N ALA A 86 12.73 -2.63 3.80
CA ALA A 86 13.35 -3.30 4.94
C ALA A 86 12.43 -4.36 5.56
N VAL A 87 11.12 -4.09 5.62
CA VAL A 87 10.12 -5.09 6.05
C VAL A 87 10.04 -6.21 5.02
N ASP A 88 10.05 -5.89 3.73
CA ASP A 88 9.95 -6.86 2.63
C ASP A 88 11.09 -7.86 2.71
N LYS A 89 12.33 -7.35 2.81
CA LYS A 89 13.53 -8.17 2.96
C LYS A 89 13.46 -9.07 4.20
N LEU A 90 12.98 -8.54 5.32
CA LEU A 90 12.90 -9.32 6.55
C LEU A 90 11.85 -10.43 6.45
N MET A 91 10.71 -10.18 5.81
CA MET A 91 9.68 -11.19 5.55
C MET A 91 10.21 -12.34 4.68
N GLU A 92 11.06 -12.04 3.70
CA GLU A 92 11.72 -13.05 2.87
C GLU A 92 12.72 -13.91 3.65
N GLU A 93 13.36 -13.34 4.68
CA GLU A 93 14.33 -14.03 5.54
C GLU A 93 13.67 -14.92 6.60
N LEU A 94 12.41 -14.69 6.95
CA LEU A 94 11.70 -15.46 7.99
C LEU A 94 11.32 -16.86 7.47
N PRO A 95 11.45 -17.92 8.31
CA PRO A 95 11.17 -19.29 7.91
C PRO A 95 9.71 -19.45 7.46
N GLY A 96 9.54 -20.06 6.28
CA GLY A 96 8.25 -20.14 5.57
C GLY A 96 7.15 -20.96 6.24
N GLU A 97 7.44 -21.68 7.33
CA GLU A 97 6.43 -22.44 8.10
C GLU A 97 5.45 -21.52 8.86
N GLY A 98 5.78 -20.23 9.00
CA GLY A 98 4.85 -19.20 9.48
C GLY A 98 4.24 -18.33 8.38
N LEU A 99 4.61 -18.52 7.10
CA LEU A 99 4.10 -17.74 5.97
C LEU A 99 3.01 -18.58 5.27
N SER A 100 1.76 -18.25 5.56
CA SER A 100 0.52 -18.98 5.27
C SER A 100 0.49 -19.94 4.06
N ARG A 101 -0.23 -21.06 4.23
CA ARG A 101 -0.60 -21.97 3.13
C ARG A 101 -1.47 -21.26 2.09
N GLY A 102 -0.90 -21.05 0.90
CA GLY A 102 -1.62 -20.63 -0.31
C GLY A 102 -1.52 -19.14 -0.60
N ASP A 103 -0.73 -18.80 -1.62
CA ASP A 103 -0.76 -17.52 -2.34
C ASP A 103 -0.57 -16.23 -1.53
N ILE A 104 0.30 -16.24 -0.53
CA ILE A 104 1.10 -15.04 -0.25
C ILE A 104 2.28 -15.12 -1.21
N ASN A 105 2.09 -14.62 -2.44
CA ASN A 105 3.09 -14.59 -3.49
C ASN A 105 4.48 -14.25 -2.92
N ARG A 106 5.45 -15.14 -3.14
CA ARG A 106 6.88 -15.03 -2.79
C ARG A 106 7.60 -13.89 -3.57
N GLY A 107 6.93 -12.78 -3.80
CA GLY A 107 7.43 -11.64 -4.57
C GLY A 107 6.61 -10.36 -4.50
N LEU A 108 5.61 -10.26 -3.62
CA LEU A 108 4.81 -9.02 -3.49
C LEU A 108 4.45 -8.75 -2.02
N PHE A 109 5.47 -8.36 -1.24
CA PHE A 109 5.27 -7.47 -0.09
C PHE A 109 5.51 -6.01 -0.47
N GLU A 110 5.38 -5.60 -1.75
CA GLU A 110 5.58 -4.19 -2.11
C GLU A 110 4.75 -3.22 -1.25
N LEU A 111 3.65 -3.69 -0.61
CA LEU A 111 2.71 -2.88 0.13
C LEU A 111 2.38 -3.45 1.52
N LEU A 112 2.62 -2.66 2.56
CA LEU A 112 2.20 -2.85 3.95
C LEU A 112 0.68 -2.98 4.11
N ASP A 113 -0.12 -2.58 3.12
CA ASP A 113 -1.57 -2.74 3.10
C ASP A 113 -2.00 -2.99 1.67
N ASP A 114 -2.95 -3.91 1.46
CA ASP A 114 -3.52 -4.09 0.13
C ASP A 114 -4.20 -2.79 -0.25
N THR A 115 -3.88 -2.34 -1.45
CA THR A 115 -4.21 -1.03 -1.98
C THR A 115 -5.59 -0.56 -1.56
N ALA A 116 -5.71 0.68 -1.06
CA ALA A 116 -6.97 1.36 -1.27
C ALA A 116 -7.06 1.62 -2.77
N THR A 117 -7.64 0.67 -3.50
CA THR A 117 -8.08 0.84 -4.87
C THR A 117 -9.22 1.82 -4.79
N PHE A 118 -8.91 3.12 -4.91
CA PHE A 118 -9.93 4.11 -5.19
C PHE A 118 -10.12 4.05 -6.71
N PRO A 119 -11.23 3.49 -7.23
CA PRO A 119 -11.52 3.61 -8.64
C PRO A 119 -11.88 5.07 -8.90
N ILE A 120 -10.86 5.87 -9.13
CA ILE A 120 -11.03 7.13 -9.82
C ILE A 120 -11.02 6.74 -11.28
N MET A 121 -12.14 6.29 -11.82
CA MET A 121 -12.24 6.16 -13.27
C MET A 121 -12.79 7.48 -13.78
N ILE A 122 -11.91 8.48 -13.93
CA ILE A 122 -12.32 9.75 -14.51
C ILE A 122 -12.33 9.56 -16.02
N TYR A 123 -13.52 9.55 -16.59
CA TYR A 123 -13.73 9.71 -18.02
C TYR A 123 -13.76 11.20 -18.30
N ALA A 124 -12.74 11.71 -19.00
CA ALA A 124 -12.65 13.14 -19.25
C ALA A 124 -12.61 13.45 -20.75
N ASP A 125 -13.42 14.43 -21.12
CA ASP A 125 -13.36 15.09 -22.42
C ASP A 125 -12.34 16.25 -22.43
N VAL A 126 -11.87 16.69 -21.24
CA VAL A 126 -10.94 17.81 -21.03
C VAL A 126 -9.85 17.45 -20.01
N VAL A 127 -8.59 17.74 -20.36
CA VAL A 127 -7.41 17.38 -19.54
C VAL A 127 -7.40 18.06 -18.16
N ASP A 128 -7.82 19.32 -18.07
CA ASP A 128 -7.79 20.07 -16.81
C ASP A 128 -8.78 19.52 -15.78
N ASP A 129 -9.97 19.15 -16.23
CA ASP A 129 -10.98 18.52 -15.39
C ASP A 129 -10.49 17.16 -14.86
N ALA A 130 -9.84 16.36 -15.74
CA ALA A 130 -9.25 15.08 -15.33
C ALA A 130 -8.20 15.24 -14.21
N VAL A 131 -7.32 16.23 -14.34
CA VAL A 131 -6.31 16.52 -13.32
C VAL A 131 -6.97 17.05 -12.05
N ALA A 132 -7.94 17.96 -12.16
CA ALA A 132 -8.65 18.53 -11.01
C ALA A 132 -9.40 17.46 -10.20
N ASP A 133 -10.11 16.56 -10.87
CA ASP A 133 -10.83 15.45 -10.23
C ASP A 133 -9.87 14.48 -9.54
N PHE A 134 -8.76 14.12 -10.19
CA PHE A 134 -7.73 13.29 -9.58
C PHE A 134 -7.16 13.96 -8.32
N MET A 135 -6.87 15.26 -8.39
CA MET A 135 -6.37 16.02 -7.24
C MET A 135 -7.40 16.13 -6.12
N THR A 136 -8.70 16.16 -6.42
CA THR A 136 -9.77 16.12 -5.40
C THR A 136 -9.69 14.83 -4.60
N CYS A 137 -9.46 13.69 -5.25
CA CYS A 137 -9.29 12.42 -4.56
C CYS A 137 -7.99 12.33 -3.77
N VAL A 138 -6.89 12.87 -4.32
CA VAL A 138 -5.58 12.94 -3.62
C VAL A 138 -5.72 13.76 -2.33
N ARG A 139 -6.37 14.92 -2.39
CA ARG A 139 -6.54 15.83 -1.25
C ARG A 139 -7.53 15.34 -0.21
N GLY A 140 -8.53 14.54 -0.60
CA GLY A 140 -9.56 14.03 0.29
C GLY A 140 -9.33 12.58 0.73
N PRO A 141 -9.97 11.60 0.09
CA PRO A 141 -9.91 10.18 0.48
C PRO A 141 -8.49 9.62 0.65
N VAL A 142 -7.59 9.92 -0.28
CA VAL A 142 -6.21 9.40 -0.25
C VAL A 142 -5.42 9.98 0.93
N ARG A 143 -5.50 11.29 1.15
CA ARG A 143 -4.89 11.95 2.31
C ARG A 143 -5.42 11.36 3.61
N THR A 144 -6.74 11.23 3.75
CA THR A 144 -7.37 10.58 4.92
C THR A 144 -6.86 9.16 5.13
N TRP A 145 -6.69 8.39 4.05
CA TRP A 145 -6.17 7.03 4.11
C TRP A 145 -4.71 6.98 4.58
N PHE A 146 -3.86 7.88 4.08
CA PHE A 146 -2.48 8.03 4.52
C PHE A 146 -2.35 8.52 5.97
N ASP A 147 -3.23 9.42 6.41
CA ASP A 147 -3.20 9.98 7.76
C ASP A 147 -3.48 8.93 8.82
N LYS A 148 -4.40 7.99 8.53
CA LYS A 148 -4.63 6.80 9.37
C LYS A 148 -3.41 5.90 9.51
N ARG A 149 -2.39 6.06 8.67
CA ARG A 149 -1.16 5.25 8.64
C ARG A 149 0.10 6.11 8.77
N SER A 150 -0.03 7.34 9.26
CA SER A 150 1.06 8.32 9.30
C SER A 150 1.97 8.22 10.52
N THR A 151 1.52 7.54 11.57
CA THR A 151 2.26 7.41 12.83
C THR A 151 2.13 5.98 13.32
N PHE A 152 3.06 5.52 14.17
CA PHE A 152 2.94 4.17 14.73
C PHE A 152 1.64 3.94 15.48
N PRO A 153 1.15 4.83 16.37
CA PRO A 153 -0.15 4.60 17.03
C PRO A 153 -1.31 4.46 16.04
N ALA A 154 -1.31 5.27 14.98
CA ALA A 154 -2.34 5.19 13.94
C ALA A 154 -2.24 3.87 13.16
N LEU A 155 -1.02 3.49 12.76
CA LEU A 155 -0.75 2.24 12.03
C LEU A 155 -1.11 1.00 12.87
N LEU A 156 -0.74 0.96 14.15
CA LEU A 156 -1.10 -0.12 15.09
C LEU A 156 -2.60 -0.24 15.26
N ARG A 157 -3.33 0.89 15.32
CA ARG A 157 -4.80 0.88 15.36
C ARG A 157 -5.36 0.31 14.06
N THR A 158 -4.89 0.78 12.91
CA THR A 158 -5.36 0.31 11.60
C THR A 158 -5.05 -1.17 11.36
N ALA A 159 -3.91 -1.68 11.84
CA ALA A 159 -3.57 -3.10 11.79
C ALA A 159 -4.53 -4.02 12.58
N ARG A 160 -5.35 -3.45 13.48
CA ARG A 160 -6.39 -4.18 14.22
C ARG A 160 -7.78 -4.08 13.58
N GLU A 161 -7.96 -3.17 12.63
CA GLU A 161 -9.24 -2.99 11.94
C GLU A 161 -9.49 -4.16 10.96
N PRO A 162 -10.75 -4.61 10.82
CA PRO A 162 -11.12 -5.56 9.77
C PRO A 162 -10.73 -5.06 8.38
N THR A 163 -10.49 -5.99 7.46
CA THR A 163 -10.29 -5.66 6.05
C THR A 163 -11.51 -4.93 5.50
N ILE A 164 -11.33 -3.98 4.59
CA ILE A 164 -12.41 -3.13 4.03
C ILE A 164 -13.51 -3.94 3.32
N ALA A 165 -13.27 -5.22 3.00
CA ALA A 165 -14.25 -6.09 2.37
C ALA A 165 -15.47 -6.32 3.29
N PRO A 166 -16.71 -6.07 2.83
CA PRO A 166 -17.91 -6.14 3.67
C PRO A 166 -18.17 -7.49 4.36
N TRP A 167 -17.56 -8.56 3.85
CA TRP A 167 -17.67 -9.93 4.34
C TRP A 167 -16.47 -10.39 5.18
N GLU A 168 -15.44 -9.56 5.33
CA GLU A 168 -14.24 -9.91 6.09
C GLU A 168 -14.21 -9.13 7.40
N THR A 169 -14.44 -9.85 8.51
CA THR A 169 -14.43 -9.28 9.86
C THR A 169 -13.05 -9.34 10.51
N ASN A 170 -12.07 -9.95 9.85
CA ASN A 170 -10.72 -10.11 10.38
C ASN A 170 -9.72 -9.12 9.73
N PRO A 171 -8.70 -8.69 10.50
CA PRO A 171 -7.61 -7.87 9.98
C PRO A 171 -6.85 -8.58 8.87
N ASP A 172 -6.29 -7.79 7.94
CA ASP A 172 -5.38 -8.34 6.95
C ASP A 172 -4.07 -8.78 7.65
N PRO A 173 -3.72 -10.07 7.61
CA PRO A 173 -2.50 -10.56 8.23
C PRO A 173 -1.22 -9.93 7.65
N ARG A 174 -1.24 -9.46 6.40
CA ARG A 174 -0.10 -8.75 5.81
C ARG A 174 0.14 -7.40 6.48
N LEU A 175 -0.93 -6.62 6.68
CA LEU A 175 -0.83 -5.34 7.37
C LEU A 175 -0.39 -5.51 8.81
N LEU A 176 -0.95 -6.51 9.49
CA LEU A 176 -0.59 -6.81 10.87
C LEU A 176 0.90 -7.16 10.99
N ARG A 177 1.38 -8.14 10.22
CA ARG A 177 2.77 -8.60 10.28
C ARG A 177 3.75 -7.54 9.79
N GLY A 178 3.41 -6.81 8.73
CA GLY A 178 4.21 -5.69 8.26
C GLY A 178 4.35 -4.58 9.31
N THR A 179 3.25 -4.28 10.03
CA THR A 179 3.26 -3.32 11.14
C THR A 179 4.14 -3.79 12.30
N LEU A 180 4.05 -5.08 12.67
CA LEU A 180 4.91 -5.69 13.69
C LEU A 180 6.39 -5.51 13.33
N LEU A 181 6.77 -5.91 12.12
CA LEU A 181 8.15 -5.81 11.66
C LEU A 181 8.63 -4.36 11.58
N LEU A 182 7.78 -3.44 11.13
CA LEU A 182 8.13 -2.02 11.10
C LEU A 182 8.36 -1.48 12.52
N CYS A 183 7.57 -1.91 13.51
CA CYS A 183 7.81 -1.57 14.92
C CYS A 183 9.16 -2.11 15.40
N LEU A 184 9.48 -3.38 15.12
CA LEU A 184 10.74 -4.01 15.50
C LEU A 184 11.95 -3.32 14.89
N LEU A 185 11.91 -3.00 13.60
CA LEU A 185 12.97 -2.28 12.89
C LEU A 185 13.21 -0.86 13.45
N ASN A 186 12.24 -0.32 14.19
CA ASN A 186 12.30 1.01 14.80
C ASN A 186 12.43 0.95 16.34
N GLY A 187 12.85 -0.20 16.90
CA GLY A 187 13.09 -0.35 18.34
C GLY A 187 11.83 -0.32 19.21
N ARG A 188 10.64 -0.51 18.62
CA ARG A 188 9.34 -0.51 19.32
C ARG A 188 8.90 -1.94 19.63
N ALA A 189 9.77 -2.69 20.32
CA ALA A 189 9.54 -4.10 20.63
C ALA A 189 8.28 -4.33 21.48
N SER A 190 8.02 -3.48 22.47
CA SER A 190 6.81 -3.57 23.31
C SER A 190 5.51 -3.38 22.52
N ASP A 191 5.47 -2.42 21.59
CA ASP A 191 4.28 -2.23 20.73
C ASP A 191 4.05 -3.43 19.81
N ALA A 192 5.14 -4.02 19.30
CA ALA A 192 5.06 -5.24 18.49
C ALA A 192 4.53 -6.42 19.33
N ALA A 193 5.10 -6.63 20.52
CA ALA A 193 4.66 -7.69 21.44
C ALA A 193 3.17 -7.56 21.78
N ALA A 194 2.72 -6.36 22.16
CA ALA A 194 1.32 -6.11 22.49
C ALA A 194 0.36 -6.29 21.30
N LEU A 195 0.79 -5.98 20.07
CA LEU A 195 -0.03 -6.24 18.87
C LEU A 195 -0.10 -7.74 18.56
N MET A 196 1.01 -8.48 18.68
CA MET A 196 1.02 -9.92 18.44
C MET A 196 0.22 -10.67 19.50
N ASP A 197 0.37 -10.28 20.77
CA ASP A 197 -0.38 -10.86 21.88
C ASP A 197 -1.89 -10.74 21.67
N TRP A 198 -2.35 -9.52 21.35
CA TRP A 198 -3.74 -9.28 20.99
C TRP A 198 -4.20 -10.18 19.82
N TYR A 199 -3.34 -10.38 18.81
CA TYR A 199 -3.69 -11.17 17.63
C TYR A 199 -3.82 -12.66 17.95
N LEU A 200 -2.94 -13.20 18.78
CA LEU A 200 -2.96 -14.61 19.20
C LEU A 200 -4.17 -14.96 20.08
N HIS A 201 -4.67 -13.99 20.86
CA HIS A 201 -5.86 -14.16 21.71
C HIS A 201 -7.19 -14.05 20.95
N ARG A 202 -7.18 -13.87 19.64
CA ARG A 202 -8.41 -13.82 18.84
C ARG A 202 -9.02 -15.20 18.67
N GLU A 203 -10.35 -15.26 18.69
CA GLU A 203 -11.10 -16.48 18.38
C GLU A 203 -11.16 -16.77 16.86
N GLN A 204 -11.03 -15.73 16.04
CA GLN A 204 -11.18 -15.81 14.59
C GLN A 204 -10.03 -15.11 13.86
N PHE A 205 -9.61 -15.73 12.76
CA PHE A 205 -8.52 -15.32 11.90
C PHE A 205 -9.02 -15.08 10.48
N HIS A 206 -8.31 -14.23 9.74
CA HIS A 206 -8.55 -14.03 8.33
C HIS A 206 -8.36 -15.35 7.58
N LYS A 207 -9.11 -15.60 6.50
CA LYS A 207 -9.04 -16.87 5.72
C LYS A 207 -7.66 -17.24 5.15
N ARG A 208 -6.71 -16.30 5.18
CA ARG A 208 -5.31 -16.45 4.74
C ARG A 208 -4.34 -16.58 5.92
N ASP A 209 -4.83 -16.72 7.13
CA ASP A 209 -4.03 -16.88 8.34
C ASP A 209 -4.72 -17.87 9.28
N SER A 210 -4.00 -18.30 10.31
CA SER A 210 -4.51 -19.20 11.33
C SER A 210 -3.76 -18.98 12.63
N LEU A 211 -4.30 -19.51 13.74
CA LEU A 211 -3.57 -19.49 15.01
C LEU A 211 -2.21 -20.21 14.90
N VAL A 212 -2.15 -21.29 14.11
CA VAL A 212 -0.91 -22.05 13.89
C VAL A 212 0.12 -21.19 13.16
N ASP A 213 -0.27 -20.54 12.07
CA ASP A 213 0.62 -19.68 11.29
C ASP A 213 1.05 -18.43 12.09
N ALA A 214 0.13 -17.82 12.83
CA ALA A 214 0.42 -16.70 13.72
C ALA A 214 1.41 -17.08 14.83
N THR A 215 1.25 -18.25 15.45
CA THR A 215 2.17 -18.76 16.49
C THR A 215 3.56 -19.07 15.92
N ALA A 216 3.62 -19.64 14.73
CA ALA A 216 4.89 -19.87 14.04
C ALA A 216 5.60 -18.54 13.71
N PHE A 217 4.84 -17.52 13.30
CA PHE A 217 5.38 -16.17 13.10
C PHE A 217 5.89 -15.55 14.40
N ASP A 218 5.12 -15.60 15.50
CA ASP A 218 5.53 -15.13 16.84
C ASP A 218 6.86 -15.77 17.29
N THR A 219 6.96 -17.09 17.13
CA THR A 219 8.17 -17.86 17.47
C THR A 219 9.37 -17.40 16.63
N ALA A 220 9.18 -17.21 15.33
CA ALA A 220 10.24 -16.73 14.44
C ALA A 220 10.69 -15.31 14.80
N LEU A 221 9.76 -14.42 15.20
CA LEU A 221 10.10 -13.10 15.70
C LEU A 221 10.91 -13.17 17.00
N GLY A 222 10.49 -14.02 17.96
CA GLY A 222 11.21 -14.23 19.22
C GLY A 222 12.64 -14.71 19.01
N ALA A 223 12.86 -15.64 18.06
CA ALA A 223 14.20 -16.12 17.72
C ALA A 223 15.07 -15.04 17.06
N ARG A 224 14.47 -14.14 16.27
CA ARG A 224 15.19 -13.11 15.49
C ARG A 224 15.45 -11.82 16.26
N PHE A 225 14.56 -11.45 17.18
CA PHE A 225 14.56 -10.16 17.87
C PHE A 225 14.57 -10.37 19.40
N PRO A 226 15.75 -10.34 20.05
CA PRO A 226 15.85 -10.54 21.50
C PRO A 226 15.01 -9.57 22.34
N ASP A 227 14.92 -8.30 21.92
CA ASP A 227 14.10 -7.30 22.60
C ASP A 227 12.61 -7.62 22.51
N TYR A 228 12.17 -8.21 21.39
CA TYR A 228 10.81 -8.69 21.23
C TYR A 228 10.52 -9.90 22.13
N ALA A 229 11.43 -10.87 22.17
CA ALA A 229 11.31 -12.03 23.06
C ALA A 229 11.22 -11.60 24.53
N THR A 230 12.02 -10.61 24.92
CA THR A 230 11.98 -10.03 26.27
C THR A 230 10.63 -9.36 26.55
N ALA A 231 10.15 -8.55 25.61
CA ALA A 231 8.84 -7.89 25.75
C ALA A 231 7.70 -8.92 25.86
N ARG A 232 7.71 -9.97 25.03
CA ARG A 232 6.72 -11.06 25.07
C ARG A 232 6.71 -11.87 26.35
N ALA A 233 7.82 -11.93 27.09
CA ALA A 233 7.92 -12.66 28.35
C ALA A 233 7.42 -11.86 29.57
N THR A 234 7.16 -10.56 29.40
CA THR A 234 6.78 -9.65 30.49
C THR A 234 5.27 -9.38 30.54
N ASP A 235 4.53 -9.74 29.49
CA ASP A 235 3.07 -9.67 29.37
C ASP A 235 2.43 -11.04 29.64
#